data_AF-A0A2G6Y5Z1-F1
#
_entry.id   AF-A0A2G6Y5Z1-F1
#
_cell.length_a   1.000
_cell.length_b   1.000
_cell.length_c   1.000
_cell.angle_alpha   90.00
_cell.angle_beta   90.00
_cell.angle_gamma   90.00
#
_symmetry.space_group_name_H-M   'P 1'
#
loop_
_entity.id
_entity.type
_entity.pdbx_description
1 polymer ?
#
loop_
_entity_poly.entity_id
_entity_poly.type
_entity_poly.pdbx_seq_one_letter_code
_entity_poly.pdbx_strand_id
1 'polypeptide(L)'
;MRWNELLAVIKNPVIETKPTRDKSEAFKAIEDGMARSEKEAQSSSNEAGRVATIGLLFEKAPELLKSGYHFIGFEGGLSALANSDLATLKNRGHYKYADRQHGTNWIPLVRVVNRYLELEELEHRKQTI
;
A
#
# COMPACT_ATOMS: atom_id res chain seq x y z
N MET A 1 -19.08 15.26 -11.50
CA MET A 1 -19.68 15.40 -10.15
C MET A 1 -18.63 14.97 -9.14
N ARG A 2 -18.20 15.88 -8.28
CA ARG A 2 -17.24 15.66 -7.19
C ARG A 2 -17.96 15.09 -5.96
N TRP A 3 -17.25 14.41 -5.07
CA TRP A 3 -17.84 13.76 -3.90
C TRP A 3 -18.62 14.71 -2.97
N ASN A 4 -18.14 15.95 -2.81
CA ASN A 4 -18.81 17.01 -2.06
C ASN A 4 -20.14 17.47 -2.71
N GLU A 5 -20.22 17.47 -4.03
CA GLU A 5 -21.45 17.80 -4.79
C GLU A 5 -22.51 16.71 -4.59
N LEU A 6 -22.10 15.43 -4.58
CA LEU A 6 -22.98 14.30 -4.29
C LEU A 6 -23.48 14.34 -2.82
N LEU A 7 -22.60 14.63 -1.86
CA LEU A 7 -22.96 14.76 -0.44
C LEU A 7 -23.98 15.88 -0.22
N ALA A 8 -23.81 17.02 -0.89
CA ALA A 8 -24.76 18.14 -0.82
C ALA A 8 -26.14 17.76 -1.36
N VAL A 9 -26.20 16.98 -2.45
CA VAL A 9 -27.47 16.46 -3.01
C VAL A 9 -28.16 15.50 -2.06
N ILE A 10 -27.42 14.62 -1.39
CA ILE A 10 -27.97 13.66 -0.41
C ILE A 10 -28.41 14.37 0.89
N LYS A 11 -27.71 15.43 1.31
CA LYS A 11 -28.08 16.25 2.48
C LYS A 11 -29.29 17.15 2.22
N ASN A 12 -29.55 17.51 0.95
CA ASN A 12 -30.56 18.50 0.58
C ASN A 12 -32.04 18.15 0.84
N PRO A 13 -32.48 16.90 1.08
CA PRO A 13 -33.87 16.65 1.47
C PRO A 13 -34.13 16.69 2.98
N VAL A 14 -33.17 17.07 3.84
CA VAL A 14 -33.33 16.98 5.31
C VAL A 14 -32.83 18.23 6.04
N ILE A 15 -33.30 19.42 5.62
CA ILE A 15 -33.09 20.68 6.39
C ILE A 15 -34.41 21.23 6.95
N GLU A 16 -35.40 20.37 7.18
CA GLU A 16 -36.61 20.79 7.94
C GLU A 16 -36.86 19.96 9.21
N THR A 17 -36.19 18.81 9.38
CA THR A 17 -36.28 18.00 10.59
C THR A 17 -34.89 17.52 11.02
N LYS A 18 -34.58 17.64 12.31
CA LYS A 18 -33.33 17.11 12.89
C LYS A 18 -33.19 15.65 12.47
N PRO A 19 -32.07 15.25 11.82
CA PRO A 19 -31.92 13.88 11.33
C PRO A 19 -32.01 12.90 12.50
N THR A 20 -32.67 11.77 12.27
CA THR A 20 -32.66 10.65 13.21
C THR A 20 -31.22 10.17 13.42
N ARG A 21 -30.98 9.44 14.52
CA ARG A 21 -29.66 8.86 14.82
C ARG A 21 -29.14 8.04 13.63
N ASP A 22 -29.97 7.18 13.05
CA ASP A 22 -29.61 6.32 11.91
C ASP A 22 -29.19 7.12 10.67
N LYS A 23 -29.88 8.22 10.38
CA LYS A 23 -29.48 9.13 9.28
C LYS A 23 -28.14 9.78 9.55
N SER A 24 -27.88 10.17 10.81
CA SER A 24 -26.60 10.77 11.21
C SER A 24 -25.44 9.78 11.11
N GLU A 25 -25.66 8.52 11.49
CA GLU A 25 -24.67 7.44 11.34
C GLU A 25 -24.40 7.12 9.86
N ALA A 26 -25.44 7.11 9.02
CA ALA A 26 -25.28 6.92 7.57
C ALA A 26 -24.48 8.07 6.92
N PHE A 27 -24.74 9.33 7.29
CA PHE A 27 -23.95 10.46 6.79
C PHE A 27 -22.48 10.35 7.18
N LYS A 28 -22.20 9.97 8.43
CA LYS A 28 -20.83 9.76 8.89
C LYS A 28 -20.12 8.66 8.09
N ALA A 29 -20.78 7.54 7.81
CA ALA A 29 -20.21 6.47 7.00
C ALA A 29 -19.87 6.93 5.57
N ILE A 30 -20.70 7.80 4.98
CA ILE A 30 -20.44 8.39 3.65
C ILE A 30 -19.25 9.35 3.71
N GLU A 31 -19.19 10.22 4.73
CA GLU A 31 -18.06 11.14 4.95
C GLU A 31 -16.74 10.39 5.16
N ASP A 32 -16.75 9.32 5.96
CA ASP A 32 -15.60 8.44 6.19
C ASP A 32 -15.16 7.73 4.89
N GLY A 33 -16.11 7.29 4.07
CA GLY A 33 -15.86 6.68 2.77
C GLY A 33 -15.24 7.67 1.77
N MET A 34 -15.74 8.91 1.74
CA MET A 34 -15.18 9.99 0.91
C MET A 34 -13.76 10.35 1.32
N ALA A 35 -13.52 10.55 2.63
CA ALA A 35 -12.19 10.84 3.15
C ALA A 35 -11.19 9.72 2.81
N ARG A 36 -11.64 8.46 2.86
CA ARG A 36 -10.83 7.31 2.44
C ARG A 36 -10.53 7.35 0.93
N SER A 37 -11.53 7.59 0.09
CA SER A 37 -11.36 7.68 -1.36
C SER A 37 -10.39 8.81 -1.76
N GLU A 38 -10.49 9.98 -1.13
CA GLU A 38 -9.56 11.09 -1.36
C GLU A 38 -8.13 10.75 -0.94
N LYS A 39 -7.96 10.10 0.22
CA LYS A 39 -6.66 9.62 0.68
C LYS A 39 -6.07 8.55 -0.23
N GLU A 40 -6.90 7.65 -0.77
CA GLU A 40 -6.51 6.61 -1.74
C GLU A 40 -6.11 7.24 -3.08
N ALA A 41 -6.85 8.23 -3.57
CA ALA A 41 -6.51 8.97 -4.77
C ALA A 41 -5.15 9.68 -4.62
N GLN A 42 -4.88 10.33 -3.48
CA GLN A 42 -3.59 10.96 -3.18
C GLN A 42 -2.44 9.98 -2.97
N SER A 43 -2.71 8.77 -2.47
CA SER A 43 -1.66 7.75 -2.30
C SER A 43 -1.34 7.02 -3.62
N SER A 44 -2.26 7.01 -4.59
CA SER A 44 -1.99 6.52 -5.95
C SER A 44 -0.99 7.38 -6.73
N SER A 45 -0.84 8.67 -6.42
CA SER A 45 0.13 9.56 -7.08
C SER A 45 1.58 9.34 -6.64
N ASN A 46 1.80 8.50 -5.62
CA ASN A 46 3.12 8.20 -5.05
C ASN A 46 3.70 6.87 -5.56
N GLU A 47 2.95 6.12 -6.35
CA GLU A 47 3.32 4.82 -6.89
C GLU A 47 3.63 4.97 -8.38
N ALA A 48 4.81 4.52 -8.82
CA ALA A 48 5.13 4.42 -10.25
C ALA A 48 4.59 3.12 -10.86
N GLY A 49 4.43 2.08 -10.05
CA GLY A 49 3.79 0.83 -10.42
C GLY A 49 3.92 -0.24 -9.35
N ARG A 50 3.54 -1.47 -9.71
CA ARG A 50 3.54 -2.63 -8.82
C ARG A 50 3.95 -3.92 -9.52
N VAL A 51 4.55 -4.83 -8.75
CA VAL A 51 4.81 -6.22 -9.15
C VAL A 51 4.08 -7.17 -8.22
N ALA A 52 3.58 -8.29 -8.75
CA ALA A 52 2.65 -9.15 -8.03
C ALA A 52 3.30 -9.98 -6.91
N THR A 53 4.54 -10.42 -7.09
CA THR A 53 5.22 -11.34 -6.16
C THR A 53 6.65 -10.89 -5.87
N ILE A 54 7.23 -11.42 -4.78
CA ILE A 54 8.63 -11.15 -4.43
C ILE A 54 9.61 -11.73 -5.46
N GLY A 55 9.30 -12.88 -6.07
CA GLY A 55 10.11 -13.47 -7.14
C GLY A 55 10.16 -12.58 -8.38
N LEU A 56 9.02 -12.06 -8.82
CA LEU A 56 8.98 -11.09 -9.93
C LEU A 56 9.67 -9.77 -9.57
N LEU A 57 9.59 -9.32 -8.31
CA LEU A 57 10.36 -8.16 -7.86
C LEU A 57 11.86 -8.40 -7.98
N PHE A 58 12.33 -9.57 -7.55
CA PHE A 58 13.72 -9.98 -7.64
C PHE A 58 14.21 -10.01 -9.10
N GLU A 59 13.45 -10.65 -9.99
CA GLU A 59 13.77 -10.72 -11.43
C GLU A 59 13.86 -9.33 -12.07
N LYS A 60 12.93 -8.42 -11.72
CA LYS A 60 12.88 -7.07 -12.26
C LYS A 60 13.79 -6.06 -11.57
N ALA A 61 14.38 -6.40 -10.42
CA ALA A 61 15.16 -5.45 -9.62
C ALA A 61 16.28 -4.76 -10.43
N PRO A 62 17.05 -5.45 -11.29
CA PRO A 62 18.08 -4.79 -12.10
C PRO A 62 17.52 -3.74 -13.07
N GLU A 63 16.37 -4.02 -13.71
CA GLU A 63 15.70 -3.10 -14.63
C GLU A 63 15.12 -1.90 -13.89
N LEU A 64 14.48 -2.14 -12.74
CA LEU A 64 13.92 -1.09 -11.90
C LEU A 64 15.00 -0.13 -11.39
N LEU A 65 16.14 -0.66 -10.92
CA LEU A 65 17.26 0.17 -10.46
C LEU A 65 17.86 1.02 -11.59
N LYS A 66 18.02 0.44 -12.79
CA LYS A 66 18.48 1.17 -13.99
C LYS A 66 17.52 2.28 -14.40
N SER A 67 16.22 2.06 -14.22
CA SER A 67 15.16 3.02 -14.51
C SER A 67 14.94 4.06 -13.40
N GLY A 68 15.73 4.04 -12.33
CA GLY A 68 15.64 5.00 -11.22
C GLY A 68 14.62 4.65 -10.12
N TYR A 69 13.97 3.50 -10.19
CA TYR A 69 13.01 3.05 -9.17
C TYR A 69 13.73 2.37 -8.02
N HIS A 70 14.06 3.15 -6.99
CA HIS A 70 14.91 2.70 -5.87
C HIS A 70 14.13 2.34 -4.61
N PHE A 71 12.83 2.62 -4.54
CA PHE A 71 12.04 2.47 -3.32
C PHE A 71 10.87 1.51 -3.50
N ILE A 72 10.57 0.76 -2.44
CA ILE A 72 9.49 -0.21 -2.35
C ILE A 72 8.56 0.14 -1.20
N GLY A 73 7.27 0.17 -1.47
CA GLY A 73 6.22 0.32 -0.46
C GLY A 73 6.11 -0.94 0.40
N PHE A 74 6.54 -0.83 1.66
CA PHE A 74 6.51 -1.89 2.66
C PHE A 74 5.91 -1.34 3.96
N GLU A 75 4.72 -1.81 4.30
CA GLU A 75 4.01 -1.37 5.50
C GLU A 75 4.82 -1.70 6.77
N GLY A 76 5.00 -0.72 7.65
CA GLY A 76 5.87 -0.83 8.83
C GLY A 76 7.36 -0.63 8.53
N GLY A 77 7.72 -0.35 7.27
CA GLY A 77 9.05 0.05 6.84
C GLY A 77 10.14 -0.99 7.11
N LEU A 78 11.35 -0.51 7.43
CA LEU A 78 12.53 -1.37 7.62
C LEU A 78 12.38 -2.32 8.82
N SER A 79 11.67 -1.90 9.87
CA SER A 79 11.43 -2.74 11.05
C SER A 79 10.55 -3.94 10.69
N ALA A 80 9.47 -3.72 9.94
CA ALA A 80 8.62 -4.81 9.49
C ALA A 80 9.37 -5.76 8.54
N LEU A 81 10.20 -5.24 7.63
CA LEU A 81 11.03 -6.06 6.75
C LEU A 81 11.99 -6.96 7.54
N ALA A 82 12.66 -6.42 8.56
CA ALA A 82 13.61 -7.18 9.38
C ALA A 82 12.94 -8.34 10.13
N ASN A 83 11.68 -8.17 10.53
CA ASN A 83 10.89 -9.18 11.24
C ASN A 83 10.07 -10.09 10.31
N SER A 84 10.09 -9.85 9.00
CA SER A 84 9.37 -10.69 8.04
C SER A 84 10.08 -12.04 7.86
N ASP A 85 9.28 -13.09 7.77
CA ASP A 85 9.70 -14.42 7.33
C ASP A 85 9.47 -14.59 5.81
N LEU A 86 9.92 -15.73 5.29
CA LEU A 86 9.86 -16.00 3.86
C LEU A 86 8.43 -16.15 3.34
N ALA A 87 7.56 -16.79 4.13
CA ALA A 87 6.15 -16.95 3.79
C ALA A 87 5.44 -15.60 3.68
N THR A 88 5.72 -14.66 4.59
CA THR A 88 5.17 -13.30 4.57
C THR A 88 5.56 -12.56 3.29
N LEU A 89 6.81 -12.68 2.85
CA LEU A 89 7.26 -12.08 1.60
C LEU A 89 6.62 -12.75 0.37
N LYS A 90 6.55 -14.08 0.34
CA LYS A 90 5.95 -14.84 -0.78
C LYS A 90 4.45 -14.57 -0.94
N ASN A 91 3.72 -14.40 0.17
CA ASN A 91 2.27 -14.24 0.19
C ASN A 91 1.79 -12.78 0.15
N ARG A 92 2.70 -11.80 0.09
CA ARG A 92 2.31 -10.40 -0.06
C ARG A 92 1.63 -10.19 -1.41
N GLY A 93 0.47 -9.53 -1.42
CA GLY A 93 -0.33 -9.39 -2.65
C GLY A 93 0.30 -8.55 -3.76
N HIS A 94 1.24 -7.67 -3.43
CA HIS A 94 2.06 -6.92 -4.39
C HIS A 94 3.18 -6.12 -3.69
N TYR A 95 4.14 -5.69 -4.50
CA TYR A 95 5.21 -4.76 -4.14
C TYR A 95 5.12 -3.52 -5.02
N LYS A 96 4.75 -2.40 -4.40
CA LYS A 96 4.71 -1.08 -5.05
C LYS A 96 6.13 -0.55 -5.17
N TYR A 97 6.46 0.09 -6.29
CA TYR A 97 7.76 0.75 -6.49
C TYR A 97 7.61 2.23 -6.85
N ALA A 98 8.62 3.01 -6.50
CA ALA A 98 8.71 4.44 -6.77
C ALA A 98 10.17 4.87 -6.98
N ASP A 99 10.34 6.02 -7.61
CA ASP A 99 11.63 6.70 -7.86
C ASP A 99 12.15 7.46 -6.64
N ARG A 100 11.27 7.82 -5.70
CA ARG A 100 11.60 8.53 -4.48
C ARG A 100 10.94 7.94 -3.24
N GLN A 101 11.43 8.37 -2.08
CA GLN A 101 10.88 7.97 -0.79
C GLN A 101 9.70 8.87 -0.40
N HIS A 102 8.48 8.34 -0.49
CA HIS A 102 7.25 9.08 -0.13
C HIS A 102 6.88 8.98 1.36
N GLY A 103 7.73 8.37 2.19
CA GLY A 103 7.55 8.21 3.62
C GLY A 103 8.39 7.07 4.21
N THR A 104 8.27 6.82 5.51
CA THR A 104 9.03 5.78 6.22
C THR A 104 8.69 4.35 5.77
N ASN A 105 7.49 4.15 5.21
CA ASN A 105 7.07 2.88 4.61
C ASN A 105 7.64 2.65 3.21
N TRP A 106 8.31 3.63 2.60
CA TRP A 106 9.00 3.46 1.32
C TRP A 106 10.47 3.17 1.60
N ILE A 107 10.86 1.90 1.46
CA ILE A 107 12.18 1.41 1.84
C ILE A 107 13.02 1.05 0.61
N PRO A 108 14.36 1.04 0.69
CA PRO A 108 15.18 0.76 -0.48
C PRO A 108 14.90 -0.64 -1.07
N LEU A 109 14.73 -0.72 -2.39
CA LEU A 109 14.52 -1.96 -3.14
C LEU A 109 15.59 -3.01 -2.81
N VAL A 110 16.86 -2.58 -2.78
CA VAL A 110 18.01 -3.44 -2.44
C VAL A 110 17.86 -4.11 -1.08
N ARG A 111 17.22 -3.47 -0.09
CA ARG A 111 17.01 -4.06 1.24
C ARG A 111 15.97 -5.19 1.18
N VAL A 112 14.91 -5.00 0.40
CA VAL A 112 13.86 -6.01 0.21
C VAL A 112 14.44 -7.24 -0.50
N VAL A 113 15.21 -7.02 -1.58
CA VAL A 113 15.87 -8.10 -2.33
C VAL A 113 16.86 -8.88 -1.48
N ASN A 114 17.75 -8.18 -0.76
CA ASN A 114 18.73 -8.85 0.10
C ASN A 114 18.04 -9.70 1.18
N ARG A 115 17.00 -9.16 1.83
CA ARG A 115 16.25 -9.90 2.84
C ARG A 115 15.60 -11.16 2.28
N TYR A 116 15.06 -11.09 1.07
CA TYR A 116 14.49 -12.26 0.40
C TYR A 116 15.56 -13.34 0.15
N LEU A 117 16.72 -12.96 -0.39
CA LEU A 117 17.83 -13.89 -0.64
C LEU A 117 18.36 -14.53 0.65
N GLU A 118 18.52 -13.75 1.71
CA GLU A 118 18.92 -14.26 3.04
C GLU A 118 17.96 -15.33 3.55
N LEU A 119 16.65 -15.09 3.42
CA LEU A 119 15.62 -16.01 3.87
C LEU A 119 15.53 -17.28 3.02
N GLU A 120 15.65 -17.16 1.70
CA GLU A 120 15.72 -18.31 0.78
C GLU A 120 16.92 -19.21 1.09
N GLU A 121 18.09 -18.62 1.33
CA GLU A 121 19.29 -19.37 1.69
C GLU A 121 19.12 -20.12 3.03
N LEU A 122 18.51 -19.46 4.02
CA LEU A 122 18.20 -20.08 5.31
C LEU A 122 17.21 -21.24 5.18
N GLU A 123 16.20 -21.13 4.31
CA GLU A 123 15.24 -22.21 4.04
C GLU A 123 15.92 -23.39 3.34
N HIS A 124 16.75 -23.14 2.32
CA HIS A 124 17.50 -24.19 1.62
C HIS A 124 18.44 -24.96 2.57
N ARG A 125 19.17 -24.26 3.44
CA ARG A 125 20.06 -24.89 4.42
C ARG A 125 19.32 -25.83 5.38
N LYS A 126 18.10 -25.48 5.80
CA LYS A 126 17.27 -26.34 6.66
C LYS A 126 16.79 -27.62 5.99
N GLN A 127 16.66 -27.61 4.66
CA GLN A 127 16.22 -28.78 3.88
C GLN A 127 17.36 -29.74 3.54
N THR A 128 18.62 -29.30 3.67
CA THR A 128 19.82 -30.07 3.29
C THR A 128 20.47 -30.79 4.49
N ILE A 129 19.97 -30.57 5.71
CA ILE A 129 20.43 -31.20 6.97
C ILE A 129 19.38 -32.20 7.42
#